data_AF-A0A3N5SJT9-F1
#
_entry.id   AF-A0A3N5SJT9-F1
#
_cell.length_a   1.000
_cell.length_b   1.000
_cell.length_c   1.000
_cell.angle_alpha   90.00
_cell.angle_beta   90.00
_cell.angle_gamma   90.00
#
_symmetry.space_group_name_H-M   'P 1'
#
loop_
_entity.id
_entity.type
_entity.pdbx_description
1 polymer ?
#
loop_
_entity_poly.entity_id
_entity_poly.type
_entity_poly.pdbx_seq_one_letter_code
_entity_poly.pdbx_strand_id
1 'polypeptide(L)'
;MFEHSRMMQTNYLLERGLDVESTRRNVIANNIANVDVPHFKRSEVNFESELQRVIKEKADPSNRFQARMTDERHIPFYVERDVRGVRPRINLDYSTTLRNDGNNVDIERETVDAAKTQMRYNAYVNMLNQNYKVLKLAMRPA
;
A
#
# COMPACT_ATOMS: atom_id res chain seq x y z
N MET A 1 22.25 4.13 15.65
CA MET A 1 22.57 5.15 14.61
C MET A 1 21.97 4.87 13.23
N PHE A 2 21.61 3.64 12.84
CA PHE A 2 21.16 3.33 11.46
C PHE A 2 19.63 3.33 11.18
N GLU A 3 18.78 3.30 12.20
CA GLU A 3 17.32 3.11 12.02
C GLU A 3 16.60 4.27 11.29
N HIS A 4 17.21 5.44 11.21
CA HIS A 4 16.64 6.63 10.57
C HIS A 4 17.25 6.93 9.19
N SER A 5 18.08 6.03 8.65
CA SER A 5 18.68 6.21 7.32
C SER A 5 17.62 6.10 6.22
N ARG A 6 17.76 6.92 5.17
CA ARG A 6 16.93 6.84 3.95
C ARG A 6 16.98 5.44 3.32
N MET A 7 18.12 4.74 3.40
CA MET A 7 18.27 3.38 2.88
C MET A 7 17.38 2.38 3.64
N MET A 8 17.37 2.45 4.98
CA MET A 8 16.55 1.57 5.82
C MET A 8 15.06 1.87 5.64
N GLN A 9 14.69 3.14 5.46
CA GLN A 9 13.32 3.52 5.08
C GLN A 9 12.91 2.93 3.74
N THR A 10 13.78 2.96 2.72
CA THR A 10 13.50 2.34 1.42
C THR A 10 13.33 0.83 1.54
N ASN A 11 14.20 0.14 2.28
CA ASN A 11 14.05 -1.31 2.51
C ASN A 11 12.73 -1.64 3.19
N TYR A 12 12.40 -0.90 4.26
CA TYR A 12 11.12 -1.06 4.95
C TYR A 12 9.92 -0.86 4.00
N LEU A 13 9.96 0.17 3.13
CA LEU A 13 8.87 0.42 2.17
C LEU A 13 8.78 -0.67 1.11
N LEU A 14 9.90 -1.25 0.69
CA LEU A 14 9.91 -2.36 -0.26
C LEU A 14 9.37 -3.65 0.36
N GLU A 15 9.77 -3.97 1.61
CA GLU A 15 9.20 -5.09 2.38
C GLU A 15 7.69 -4.92 2.55
N ARG A 16 7.28 -3.71 2.93
CA ARG A 16 5.86 -3.36 3.03
C ARG A 16 5.12 -3.50 1.71
N GLY A 17 5.76 -3.11 0.61
CA GLY A 17 5.24 -3.28 -0.75
C GLY A 17 5.00 -4.76 -1.09
N LEU A 18 5.92 -5.66 -0.69
CA LEU A 18 5.72 -7.10 -0.87
C LEU A 18 4.50 -7.64 -0.12
N ASP A 19 4.30 -7.24 1.14
CA ASP A 19 3.12 -7.62 1.92
C ASP A 19 1.82 -7.16 1.25
N VAL A 20 1.85 -5.94 0.70
CA VAL A 20 0.72 -5.35 -0.02
C VAL A 20 0.42 -6.11 -1.30
N GLU A 21 1.44 -6.43 -2.12
CA GLU A 21 1.24 -7.19 -3.36
C GLU A 21 0.78 -8.63 -3.06
N SER A 22 1.25 -9.24 -1.97
CA SER A 22 0.72 -10.54 -1.49
C SER A 22 -0.76 -10.45 -1.11
N THR A 23 -1.13 -9.42 -0.36
CA THR A 23 -2.55 -9.15 -0.01
C THR A 23 -3.38 -8.89 -1.26
N ARG A 24 -2.86 -8.11 -2.22
CA ARG A 24 -3.51 -7.81 -3.50
C ARG A 24 -3.75 -9.08 -4.30
N ARG A 25 -2.78 -10.00 -4.35
CA ARG A 25 -2.93 -11.30 -5.01
C ARG A 25 -4.08 -12.12 -4.39
N ASN A 26 -4.19 -12.11 -3.06
CA ASN A 26 -5.28 -12.81 -2.37
C ASN A 26 -6.65 -12.19 -2.66
N VAL A 27 -6.74 -10.86 -2.71
CA VAL A 27 -7.96 -10.13 -3.08
C VAL A 27 -8.38 -10.43 -4.51
N ILE A 28 -7.43 -10.41 -5.46
CA ILE A 28 -7.71 -10.74 -6.87
C ILE A 28 -8.16 -12.20 -7.01
N ALA A 29 -7.50 -13.13 -6.30
CA ALA A 29 -7.92 -14.54 -6.30
C ALA A 29 -9.35 -14.71 -5.74
N ASN A 30 -9.72 -13.93 -4.71
CA ASN A 30 -11.08 -13.92 -4.18
C ASN A 30 -12.09 -13.34 -5.19
N ASN A 31 -11.74 -12.27 -5.90
CA ASN A 31 -12.60 -11.72 -6.96
C ASN A 31 -12.83 -12.76 -8.07
N ILE A 32 -11.74 -13.37 -8.58
CA ILE A 32 -11.81 -14.40 -9.63
C ILE A 32 -12.68 -15.58 -9.20
N ALA A 33 -12.51 -16.06 -7.96
CA ALA A 33 -13.28 -17.19 -7.44
C ALA A 33 -14.80 -16.89 -7.37
N ASN A 34 -15.19 -15.62 -7.24
CA ASN A 34 -16.58 -15.19 -7.11
C ASN A 34 -17.12 -14.49 -8.37
N VAL A 35 -16.47 -14.65 -9.53
CA VAL A 35 -16.90 -13.99 -10.79
C VAL A 35 -18.31 -14.41 -11.23
N ASP A 36 -18.74 -15.63 -10.90
CA ASP A 36 -20.07 -16.15 -11.25
C ASP A 36 -21.08 -16.04 -10.10
N VAL A 37 -20.70 -15.42 -8.98
CA VAL A 37 -21.59 -15.25 -7.82
C VAL A 37 -22.46 -13.99 -8.01
N PRO A 38 -23.80 -14.12 -8.07
CA PRO A 38 -24.69 -12.97 -8.21
C PRO A 38 -24.52 -11.97 -7.06
N HIS A 39 -24.71 -10.68 -7.35
CA HIS A 39 -24.57 -9.57 -6.39
C HIS A 39 -23.20 -9.43 -5.70
N PHE A 40 -22.17 -10.18 -6.14
CA PHE A 40 -20.82 -10.03 -5.59
C PHE A 40 -20.23 -8.66 -5.96
N LYS A 41 -19.47 -8.09 -5.02
CA LYS A 41 -18.81 -6.78 -5.19
C LYS A 41 -17.30 -6.95 -5.15
N ARG A 42 -16.66 -6.48 -6.22
CA ARG A 42 -15.21 -6.46 -6.40
C ARG A 42 -14.56 -5.74 -5.24
N SER A 43 -13.54 -6.38 -4.66
CA SER A 43 -12.67 -5.78 -3.66
C SER A 43 -11.37 -5.31 -4.31
N GLU A 44 -10.82 -4.19 -3.85
CA GLU A 44 -9.51 -3.69 -4.28
C GLU A 44 -8.64 -3.26 -3.10
N VAL A 45 -7.33 -3.41 -3.25
CA VAL A 45 -6.36 -2.94 -2.25
C VAL A 45 -5.93 -1.53 -2.58
N ASN A 46 -6.22 -0.60 -1.67
CA ASN A 46 -5.78 0.79 -1.72
C ASN A 46 -4.67 1.02 -0.70
N PHE A 47 -3.42 1.05 -1.18
CA PHE A 47 -2.24 1.33 -0.38
C PHE A 47 -1.49 2.56 -0.89
N GLU A 48 -1.35 2.67 -2.21
CA GLU A 48 -0.57 3.71 -2.86
C GLU A 48 -1.17 5.10 -2.61
N SER A 49 -2.49 5.23 -2.58
CA SER A 49 -3.12 6.54 -2.31
C SER A 49 -2.94 6.96 -0.84
N GLU A 50 -3.02 6.02 0.11
CA GLU A 50 -2.77 6.28 1.53
C GLU A 50 -1.29 6.63 1.78
N LEU A 51 -0.38 5.93 1.12
CA LEU A 51 1.05 6.23 1.20
C LEU A 51 1.35 7.60 0.59
N GLN A 52 0.79 7.89 -0.60
CA GLN A 52 0.95 9.19 -1.26
C GLN A 52 0.39 10.32 -0.40
N ARG A 53 -0.74 10.10 0.26
CA ARG A 53 -1.34 11.05 1.20
C ARG A 53 -0.38 11.38 2.33
N VAL A 54 0.20 10.38 3.00
CA VAL A 54 1.15 10.60 4.10
C VAL A 54 2.41 11.34 3.62
N ILE A 55 2.93 10.98 2.43
CA ILE A 55 4.10 11.66 1.85
C ILE A 55 3.79 13.13 1.56
N LYS A 56 2.63 13.43 0.97
CA LYS A 56 2.20 14.81 0.67
C LYS A 56 1.96 15.62 1.95
N GLU A 57 1.28 15.03 2.94
CA GLU A 57 1.05 15.66 4.26
C GLU A 57 2.38 15.99 4.98
N LYS A 58 3.42 15.18 4.78
CA LYS A 58 4.74 15.47 5.35
C LYS A 58 5.49 16.57 4.60
N ALA A 59 5.33 16.62 3.28
CA ALA A 59 6.03 17.56 2.40
C ALA A 59 5.50 19.00 2.47
N ASP A 60 4.20 19.18 2.71
CA ASP A 60 3.55 20.50 2.80
C ASP A 60 3.54 21.03 4.25
N PRO A 61 4.32 22.07 4.59
CA PRO A 61 4.33 22.65 5.93
C PRO A 61 3.05 23.43 6.25
N SER A 62 2.32 23.92 5.23
CA SER A 62 1.13 24.74 5.42
C SER A 62 -0.05 23.96 5.99
N ASN A 63 -0.06 22.64 5.81
CA ASN A 63 -1.02 21.72 6.41
C ASN A 63 -0.80 21.48 7.91
N ARG A 64 0.31 21.98 8.49
CA ARG A 64 0.63 21.83 9.92
C ARG A 64 0.04 22.98 10.73
N PHE A 65 -1.29 23.12 10.71
CA PHE A 65 -1.95 24.11 11.54
C PHE A 65 -1.99 23.61 13.00
N GLN A 66 -1.25 24.29 13.88
CA GLN A 66 -1.18 23.92 15.29
C GLN A 66 -2.48 24.31 15.98
N ALA A 67 -3.18 23.31 16.54
CA ALA A 67 -4.33 23.58 17.39
C ALA A 67 -3.85 24.16 18.73
N ARG A 68 -4.47 25.25 19.20
CA ARG A 68 -4.26 25.70 20.58
C ARG A 68 -5.04 24.78 21.51
N MET A 69 -4.32 23.90 22.20
CA MET A 69 -4.91 22.93 23.12
C MET A 69 -4.91 23.52 24.54
N THR A 70 -6.08 23.66 25.15
CA THR A 70 -6.23 24.16 26.53
C THR A 70 -6.38 23.03 27.55
N ASP A 71 -6.74 21.83 27.09
CA ASP A 71 -6.87 20.61 27.88
C ASP A 71 -6.19 19.47 27.10
N GLU A 72 -5.59 18.52 27.81
CA GLU A 72 -4.88 17.36 27.24
C GLU A 72 -5.81 16.43 26.45
N ARG A 73 -7.13 16.49 26.69
CA ARG A 73 -8.13 15.69 25.98
C ARG A 73 -8.57 16.29 24.64
N HIS A 74 -8.06 17.47 24.27
CA HIS A 74 -8.38 18.06 22.97
C HIS A 74 -7.78 17.21 21.84
N ILE A 75 -8.49 17.14 20.71
CA ILE A 75 -8.01 16.42 19.52
C ILE A 75 -7.15 17.40 18.70
N PRO A 76 -5.87 17.08 18.44
CA PRO A 76 -5.03 17.95 17.62
C PRO A 76 -5.51 17.95 16.16
N PHE A 77 -5.45 19.10 15.49
CA PHE A 77 -5.80 19.20 14.08
C PHE A 77 -4.80 18.50 13.15
N TYR A 78 -3.57 18.32 13.61
CA TYR A 78 -2.52 17.61 12.89
C TYR A 78 -1.90 16.55 13.80
N VAL A 79 -1.92 15.29 13.34
CA VAL A 79 -1.17 14.19 13.92
C VAL A 79 -0.15 13.78 12.87
N GLU A 80 1.14 13.89 13.20
CA GLU A 80 2.19 13.43 12.29
C GLU A 80 2.02 11.93 12.05
N ARG A 81 1.74 11.55 10.80
CA ARG A 81 1.66 10.16 10.38
C ARG A 81 3.00 9.73 9.84
N ASP A 82 3.59 8.71 10.43
CA ASP A 82 4.76 8.08 9.87
C ASP A 82 4.37 7.20 8.67
N VAL A 83 5.20 7.21 7.63
CA VAL A 83 5.08 6.30 6.48
C VAL A 83 5.10 4.84 6.91
N ARG A 84 5.74 4.53 8.05
CA ARG A 84 5.77 3.17 8.61
C ARG A 84 4.41 2.70 9.11
N GLY A 85 3.55 3.63 9.55
CA GLY A 85 2.21 3.32 10.08
C GLY A 85 1.16 3.04 9.00
N VAL A 86 1.46 3.24 7.72
CA VAL A 86 0.50 3.05 6.63
C VAL A 86 0.18 1.56 6.48
N ARG A 87 -1.12 1.24 6.46
CA ARG A 87 -1.63 -0.11 6.24
C ARG A 87 -2.47 -0.16 4.96
N PRO A 88 -2.39 -1.24 4.16
CA PRO A 88 -3.30 -1.42 3.04
C PRO A 88 -4.73 -1.46 3.55
N ARG A 89 -5.63 -0.78 2.84
CA ARG A 89 -7.08 -0.87 3.06
C ARG A 89 -7.70 -1.64 1.91
N ILE A 90 -8.59 -2.56 2.23
CA ILE A 90 -9.39 -3.27 1.23
C ILE A 90 -10.70 -2.52 1.12
N ASN A 91 -10.99 -2.00 -0.07
CA ASN A 91 -12.20 -1.24 -0.35
C ASN A 91 -13.08 -2.05 -1.30
N LEU A 92 -14.39 -2.02 -1.05
CA LEU A 92 -15.38 -2.60 -1.96
C LEU A 92 -15.80 -1.56 -2.99
N ASP A 93 -15.81 -1.94 -4.26
CA ASP A 93 -16.30 -1.09 -5.34
C ASP A 93 -17.82 -1.26 -5.46
N TYR A 94 -18.56 -0.25 -5.00
CA TYR A 94 -20.01 -0.14 -5.20
C TYR A 94 -20.39 0.81 -6.35
N SER A 95 -19.40 1.48 -6.95
CA SER A 95 -19.65 2.51 -7.97
C SER A 95 -19.93 1.93 -9.35
N THR A 96 -19.50 0.69 -9.58
CA THR A 96 -19.63 0.01 -10.87
C THR A 96 -20.60 -1.17 -10.80
N THR A 97 -21.32 -1.38 -11.89
CA THR A 97 -22.11 -2.59 -12.19
C THR A 97 -21.77 -3.00 -13.62
N LEU A 98 -21.21 -4.19 -13.82
CA LEU A 98 -20.81 -4.67 -15.16
C LEU A 98 -21.84 -5.63 -15.75
N ARG A 99 -22.56 -6.37 -14.91
CA ARG A 99 -23.54 -7.38 -15.33
C ARG A 99 -24.95 -7.08 -14.81
N ASN A 100 -25.94 -7.61 -15.52
CA ASN A 100 -27.36 -7.46 -15.18
C ASN A 100 -27.76 -8.17 -13.86
N ASP A 101 -26.86 -9.00 -13.31
CA ASP A 101 -26.98 -9.67 -12.00
C ASP A 101 -26.44 -8.81 -10.84
N GLY A 102 -25.97 -7.58 -11.12
CA GLY A 102 -25.40 -6.66 -10.13
C GLY A 102 -23.96 -6.99 -9.73
N ASN A 103 -23.32 -7.99 -10.35
CA ASN A 103 -21.90 -8.26 -10.20
C ASN A 103 -21.06 -7.24 -10.99
N ASN A 104 -19.90 -6.88 -10.45
CA ASN A 104 -18.93 -5.97 -11.06
C ASN A 104 -17.51 -6.53 -11.15
N VAL A 105 -17.36 -7.86 -11.03
CA VAL A 105 -16.09 -8.53 -11.33
C VAL A 105 -16.01 -8.83 -12.83
N ASP A 106 -14.85 -8.53 -13.41
CA ASP A 106 -14.49 -8.84 -14.79
C ASP A 106 -13.24 -9.73 -14.80
N ILE A 107 -13.37 -10.95 -15.31
CA ILE A 107 -12.29 -11.95 -15.30
C ILE A 107 -11.06 -11.51 -16.09
N GLU A 108 -11.25 -10.81 -17.22
CA GLU A 108 -10.14 -10.37 -18.05
C GLU A 108 -9.35 -9.29 -17.32
N ARG A 109 -10.06 -8.34 -16.71
CA ARG A 109 -9.46 -7.31 -15.86
C ARG A 109 -8.73 -7.90 -14.66
N GLU A 110 -9.34 -8.82 -13.92
CA GLU A 110 -8.70 -9.45 -12.77
C GLU A 110 -7.45 -10.25 -13.18
N THR A 111 -7.44 -10.88 -14.35
CA THR A 111 -6.27 -11.60 -14.88
C THR A 111 -5.12 -10.65 -15.21
N VAL A 112 -5.42 -9.52 -15.84
CA VAL A 112 -4.42 -8.46 -16.11
C VAL A 112 -3.87 -7.89 -14.81
N ASP A 113 -4.74 -7.60 -13.84
CA ASP A 113 -4.34 -7.09 -12.53
C ASP A 113 -3.50 -8.13 -11.75
N ALA A 114 -3.81 -9.43 -11.87
CA ALA A 114 -3.00 -10.50 -11.29
C ALA A 114 -1.60 -10.54 -11.90
N ALA A 115 -1.49 -10.48 -13.23
CA ALA A 115 -0.19 -10.44 -13.92
C ALA A 115 0.63 -9.21 -13.50
N LYS A 116 -0.01 -8.03 -13.42
CA LYS A 116 0.63 -6.79 -12.96
C LYS A 116 1.13 -6.91 -11.52
N THR A 117 0.32 -7.48 -10.63
CA THR A 117 0.67 -7.75 -9.21
C THR A 117 1.90 -8.65 -9.13
N GLN A 118 1.95 -9.73 -9.93
CA GLN A 118 3.09 -10.64 -9.98
C GLN A 118 4.37 -9.95 -10.48
N MET A 119 4.26 -9.11 -11.53
CA MET A 119 5.40 -8.34 -12.05
C MET A 119 5.95 -7.36 -11.00
N ARG A 120 5.06 -6.65 -10.29
CA ARG A 120 5.45 -5.72 -9.21
C ARG A 120 6.14 -6.45 -8.05
N TYR A 121 5.58 -7.58 -7.61
CA TYR A 121 6.19 -8.41 -6.57
C TYR A 121 7.62 -8.81 -6.96
N ASN A 122 7.82 -9.33 -8.18
CA ASN A 122 9.14 -9.71 -8.68
C ASN A 122 10.10 -8.51 -8.74
N ALA A 123 9.62 -7.34 -9.16
CA ALA A 123 10.42 -6.12 -9.18
C ALA A 123 10.86 -5.69 -7.78
N TYR A 124 9.98 -5.75 -6.79
CA TYR A 124 10.30 -5.42 -5.39
C TYR A 124 11.32 -6.38 -4.79
N VAL A 125 11.19 -7.69 -5.04
CA VAL A 125 12.18 -8.69 -4.63
C VAL A 125 13.55 -8.38 -5.23
N ASN A 126 13.61 -8.04 -6.52
CA ASN A 126 14.86 -7.68 -7.18
C ASN A 126 15.51 -6.44 -6.56
N MET A 127 14.73 -5.39 -6.27
CA MET A 127 15.22 -4.17 -5.62
C MET A 127 15.72 -4.43 -4.20
N LEU A 128 15.00 -5.22 -3.40
CA LEU A 128 15.45 -5.62 -2.06
C LEU A 128 16.78 -6.37 -2.12
N ASN A 129 16.90 -7.34 -3.01
CA ASN A 129 18.14 -8.10 -3.20
C ASN A 129 19.31 -7.19 -3.58
N GLN A 130 19.10 -6.17 -4.42
CA GLN A 130 20.12 -5.18 -4.74
C GLN A 130 20.52 -4.35 -3.51
N ASN A 131 19.55 -3.87 -2.73
CA ASN A 131 19.84 -3.10 -1.52
C ASN A 131 20.60 -3.93 -0.47
N TYR A 132 20.24 -5.21 -0.30
CA TYR A 132 20.97 -6.13 0.59
C TYR A 132 22.41 -6.36 0.13
N LYS A 133 22.67 -6.43 -1.18
CA LYS A 133 24.05 -6.52 -1.71
C LYS A 133 24.86 -5.27 -1.35
N VAL A 134 24.28 -4.08 -1.49
CA VAL A 134 24.94 -2.82 -1.11
C VAL A 134 25.20 -2.77 0.40
N LEU A 135 24.22 -3.16 1.22
CA LEU A 135 24.38 -3.20 2.67
C LEU A 135 25.51 -4.16 3.07
N LYS A 136 25.55 -5.35 2.46
CA LYS A 136 26.61 -6.35 2.71
C LYS A 136 27.98 -5.84 2.29
N LEU A 137 28.07 -5.10 1.19
CA LEU A 137 29.32 -4.46 0.75
C LEU A 137 29.78 -3.41 1.77
N ALA A 138 28.88 -2.58 2.29
CA ALA A 138 29.20 -1.54 3.27
C ALA A 138 29.57 -2.10 4.66
N MET A 139 29.04 -3.26 5.05
CA MET A 139 29.33 -3.91 6.33
C MET A 139 30.56 -4.83 6.30
N ARG A 140 31.17 -5.08 5.14
CA ARG A 140 32.39 -5.88 5.07
C ARG A 140 33.51 -5.16 5.86
N PRO A 141 34.09 -5.78 6.89
CA PRO A 141 35.28 -5.23 7.51
C PRO A 141 36.44 -5.22 6.50
N ALA A 142 37.32 -4.23 6.64
CA ALA A 142 38.54 -4.11 5.85
C ALA A 142 39.47 -5.32 6.05
#